data_AF-A0A2N6CAY8-F1
#
_entry.id   AF-A0A2N6CAY8-F1
#
_cell.length_a   1.000
_cell.length_b   1.000
_cell.length_c   1.000
_cell.angle_alpha   90.00
_cell.angle_beta   90.00
_cell.angle_gamma   90.00
#
_symmetry.space_group_name_H-M   'P 1'
#
loop_
_entity.id
_entity.type
_entity.pdbx_description
1 polymer ?
#
loop_
_entity_poly.entity_id
_entity_poly.type
_entity_poly.pdbx_seq_one_letter_code
_entity_poly.pdbx_strand_id
1 'polypeptide(L)'
;MPLIESYSFGRMMVAGSIYTRDVIIFPDGNILSPWWRNQGHVLATDDLAELLATGPEIIICGTGAMGVMRPSDELQEYLAATNIEFIALRSPKAVEIYNQMTGKKKLAGCFHLTC
;
A
#
# COMPACT_ATOMS: atom_id res chain seq x y z
N MET A 1 -4.77 -7.33 -11.08
CA MET A 1 -4.89 -6.49 -9.87
C MET A 1 -6.29 -5.91 -9.77
N PRO A 2 -6.93 -6.01 -8.60
CA PRO A 2 -8.25 -5.47 -8.38
C PRO A 2 -8.22 -3.94 -8.38
N LEU A 3 -9.27 -3.31 -8.90
CA LEU A 3 -9.44 -1.86 -8.87
C LEU A 3 -9.98 -1.43 -7.51
N ILE A 4 -9.50 -0.28 -7.04
CA ILE A 4 -10.04 0.39 -5.85
C ILE A 4 -11.19 1.29 -6.32
N GLU A 5 -12.41 0.94 -5.96
CA GLU A 5 -13.62 1.62 -6.41
C GLU A 5 -13.87 2.92 -5.65
N SER A 6 -13.57 2.92 -4.34
CA SER A 6 -13.70 4.12 -3.51
C SER A 6 -12.81 4.07 -2.27
N TYR A 7 -12.47 5.25 -1.79
CA TYR A 7 -11.80 5.48 -0.51
C TYR A 7 -12.48 6.62 0.24
N SER A 8 -12.66 6.43 1.55
CA SER A 8 -13.04 7.46 2.52
C SER A 8 -12.31 7.18 3.84
N PHE A 9 -12.30 8.12 4.78
CA PHE A 9 -11.64 7.91 6.07
C PHE A 9 -12.14 6.63 6.75
N GLY A 10 -11.22 5.70 7.02
CA GLY A 10 -11.50 4.41 7.66
C GLY A 10 -12.25 3.40 6.79
N ARG A 11 -12.42 3.62 5.47
CA ARG A 11 -13.16 2.71 4.59
C ARG A 11 -12.62 2.71 3.16
N MET A 12 -12.43 1.52 2.60
CA MET A 12 -12.04 1.32 1.21
C MET A 12 -12.89 0.24 0.56
N MET A 13 -13.24 0.40 -0.70
CA MET A 13 -13.94 -0.63 -1.50
C MET A 13 -13.02 -1.10 -2.63
N VAL A 14 -12.80 -2.40 -2.69
CA VAL A 14 -11.92 -3.05 -3.68
C VAL A 14 -12.66 -4.25 -4.27
N ALA A 15 -12.88 -4.25 -5.58
CA ALA A 15 -13.62 -5.30 -6.30
C ALA A 15 -14.92 -5.74 -5.60
N GLY A 16 -15.78 -4.78 -5.26
CA GLY A 16 -17.07 -4.99 -4.58
C GLY A 16 -16.98 -5.32 -3.09
N SER A 17 -15.79 -5.54 -2.53
CA SER A 17 -15.58 -5.86 -1.12
C SER A 17 -15.22 -4.61 -0.30
N ILE A 18 -15.82 -4.48 0.88
CA ILE A 18 -15.59 -3.34 1.78
C ILE A 18 -14.58 -3.71 2.86
N TYR A 19 -13.58 -2.85 3.03
CA TYR A 19 -12.56 -2.93 4.06
C TYR A 19 -12.64 -1.71 4.97
N THR A 20 -12.59 -1.94 6.29
CA THR A 20 -12.65 -0.89 7.32
C THR A 20 -11.36 -0.79 8.13
N ARG A 21 -10.33 -1.50 7.67
CA ARG A 21 -8.99 -1.58 8.27
C ARG A 21 -7.97 -1.45 7.15
N ASP A 22 -6.74 -1.14 7.52
CA ASP A 22 -5.62 -1.03 6.60
C ASP A 22 -5.50 -2.27 5.71
N VAL A 23 -5.10 -2.05 4.46
CA VAL A 23 -5.16 -3.05 3.39
C VAL A 23 -3.80 -3.17 2.70
N ILE A 24 -3.35 -4.39 2.44
CA ILE A 24 -2.34 -4.70 1.42
C ILE A 24 -3.03 -5.35 0.23
N ILE A 25 -2.67 -4.93 -0.98
CA ILE A 25 -3.05 -5.57 -2.24
C ILE A 25 -1.77 -6.12 -2.88
N PHE A 26 -1.70 -7.44 -3.03
CA PHE A 26 -0.55 -8.14 -3.59
C PHE A 26 -0.58 -8.12 -5.14
N PRO A 27 0.57 -8.39 -5.80
CA PRO A 27 0.62 -8.39 -7.27
C PRO A 27 -0.26 -9.43 -7.97
N ASP A 28 -0.55 -10.56 -7.30
CA ASP A 28 -1.48 -11.58 -7.78
C ASP A 28 -2.96 -11.18 -7.61
N GLY A 29 -3.22 -10.06 -6.91
CA GLY A 29 -4.54 -9.53 -6.63
C GLY A 29 -5.15 -10.01 -5.31
N ASN A 30 -4.43 -10.83 -4.53
CA ASN A 30 -4.85 -11.14 -3.17
C ASN A 30 -4.85 -9.87 -2.30
N ILE A 31 -5.70 -9.87 -1.28
CA ILE A 31 -5.88 -8.74 -0.37
C ILE A 31 -5.69 -9.23 1.06
N LEU A 32 -4.77 -8.61 1.78
CA LEU A 32 -4.60 -8.79 3.23
C LEU A 32 -5.25 -7.63 3.96
N SER A 33 -6.23 -7.97 4.81
CA SER A 33 -6.86 -7.07 5.76
C SER A 33 -7.38 -7.88 6.96
N PRO A 34 -7.16 -7.44 8.21
CA PRO A 34 -6.44 -6.23 8.58
C PRO A 34 -4.93 -6.34 8.36
N TRP A 35 -4.34 -5.32 7.75
CA TRP A 35 -2.89 -5.14 7.74
C TRP A 35 -2.47 -4.47 9.05
N TRP A 36 -1.65 -5.18 9.83
CA TRP A 36 -1.11 -4.68 11.10
C TRP A 36 0.32 -4.21 10.92
N ARG A 37 0.62 -3.06 11.51
CA ARG A 37 1.96 -2.45 11.51
C ARG A 37 2.50 -2.42 12.93
N ASN A 38 3.81 -2.59 13.07
CA ASN A 38 4.50 -2.55 14.35
C ASN A 38 4.41 -1.18 15.02
N GLN A 39 4.36 -0.10 14.21
CA GLN A 39 4.26 1.28 14.70
C GLN A 39 3.18 2.06 13.93
N GLY A 40 2.49 2.96 14.62
CA GLY A 40 1.35 3.71 14.05
C GLY A 40 1.75 4.65 12.91
N HIS A 41 2.88 5.34 13.00
CA HIS A 41 3.29 6.37 12.02
C HIS A 41 4.58 6.04 11.26
N VAL A 42 5.23 4.92 11.59
CA VAL A 42 6.42 4.45 10.86
C VAL A 42 6.03 3.17 10.14
N LEU A 43 6.32 3.11 8.85
CA LEU A 43 6.19 1.92 8.02
C LEU A 43 7.56 1.25 7.93
N ALA A 44 7.72 0.13 8.62
CA ALA A 44 8.95 -0.64 8.68
C ALA A 44 9.04 -1.67 7.54
N THR A 45 10.24 -2.18 7.29
CA THR A 45 10.48 -3.28 6.32
C THR A 45 9.66 -4.52 6.68
N ASP A 46 9.61 -4.88 7.96
CA ASP A 46 8.85 -6.03 8.47
C ASP A 46 7.34 -5.89 8.24
N ASP A 47 6.80 -4.68 8.27
CA ASP A 47 5.37 -4.43 8.01
C ASP A 47 4.98 -4.79 6.57
N LEU A 48 5.97 -4.89 5.66
CA LEU A 48 5.81 -5.26 4.26
C LEU A 48 6.46 -6.60 3.90
N ALA A 49 6.94 -7.39 4.87
CA ALA A 49 7.71 -8.59 4.59
C ALA A 49 7.00 -9.57 3.62
N GLU A 50 5.72 -9.85 3.87
CA GLU A 50 4.90 -10.70 2.99
C GLU A 50 4.76 -10.10 1.58
N LEU A 51 4.57 -8.79 1.49
CA LEU A 51 4.44 -8.09 0.22
C LEU A 51 5.76 -8.13 -0.57
N LEU A 52 6.88 -7.84 0.10
CA LEU A 52 8.21 -7.83 -0.49
C LEU A 52 8.62 -9.23 -0.98
N ALA A 53 8.23 -10.29 -0.25
CA ALA A 53 8.48 -11.68 -0.64
C ALA A 53 7.79 -12.05 -1.98
N THR A 54 6.72 -11.34 -2.36
CA THR A 54 6.10 -11.54 -3.69
C THR A 54 6.92 -10.95 -4.84
N GLY A 55 7.96 -10.16 -4.55
CA GLY A 55 8.82 -9.49 -5.54
C GLY A 55 8.07 -8.53 -6.45
N PRO A 56 7.42 -7.48 -5.92
CA PRO A 56 6.76 -6.44 -6.73
C PRO A 56 7.79 -5.57 -7.46
N GLU A 57 7.42 -5.01 -8.60
CA GLU A 57 8.24 -4.02 -9.31
C GLU A 57 7.95 -2.59 -8.85
N ILE A 58 6.72 -2.36 -8.39
CA ILE A 58 6.27 -1.07 -7.89
C ILE A 58 5.30 -1.26 -6.72
N ILE A 59 5.44 -0.43 -5.70
CA ILE A 59 4.55 -0.37 -4.54
C ILE A 59 4.00 1.04 -4.43
N ILE A 60 2.67 1.15 -4.41
CA ILE A 60 1.96 2.40 -4.10
C ILE A 60 1.53 2.38 -2.65
N CYS A 61 2.03 3.31 -1.85
CA CYS A 61 1.74 3.41 -0.43
C CYS A 61 0.81 4.60 -0.13
N GLY A 62 -0.37 4.29 0.43
CA GLY A 62 -1.29 5.27 1.02
C GLY A 62 -0.92 5.55 2.46
N THR A 63 -0.37 6.74 2.74
CA THR A 63 0.14 7.15 4.06
C THR A 63 -0.92 7.69 5.02
N GLY A 64 -2.18 7.33 4.81
CA GLY A 64 -3.32 7.90 5.52
C GLY A 64 -3.89 9.15 4.86
N ALA A 65 -5.07 9.55 5.33
CA ALA A 65 -5.77 10.76 4.93
C ALA A 65 -4.93 12.01 5.15
N MET A 66 -4.14 12.05 6.23
CA MET A 66 -3.29 13.19 6.60
C MET A 66 -1.81 13.04 6.20
N GLY A 67 -1.37 11.83 5.81
CA GLY A 67 0.01 11.61 5.38
C GLY A 67 1.03 11.64 6.52
N VAL A 68 0.61 11.23 7.72
CA VAL A 68 1.48 11.22 8.91
C VAL A 68 2.37 9.97 8.93
N MET A 69 1.89 8.86 8.35
CA MET A 69 2.69 7.65 8.18
C MET A 69 3.87 7.88 7.22
N ARG A 70 5.08 7.50 7.63
CA ARG A 70 6.30 7.63 6.83
C ARG A 70 7.04 6.29 6.73
N PRO A 71 7.63 5.95 5.57
CA PRO A 71 8.55 4.82 5.48
C PRO A 71 9.79 5.06 6.35
N SER A 72 10.29 4.02 7.02
CA SER A 72 11.58 4.10 7.70
C SER A 72 12.74 4.25 6.71
N ASP A 73 13.88 4.74 7.18
CA ASP A 73 15.09 4.82 6.35
C ASP A 73 15.54 3.42 5.90
N GLU A 74 15.47 2.43 6.79
CA GLU A 74 15.75 1.03 6.49
C GLU A 74 14.88 0.49 5.33
N LEU A 75 13.58 0.79 5.34
CA LEU A 75 12.69 0.37 4.26
C LEU A 75 13.09 1.04 2.95
N GLN A 76 13.41 2.34 2.97
CA GLN A 76 13.85 3.06 1.77
C GLN A 76 15.15 2.49 1.19
N GLU A 77 16.12 2.17 2.05
CA GLU A 77 17.38 1.53 1.64
C GLU A 77 17.13 0.15 1.02
N TYR A 78 16.28 -0.67 1.63
CA TYR A 78 15.91 -1.99 1.11
C TYR A 78 15.27 -1.87 -0.28
N LEU A 79 14.31 -0.95 -0.45
CA LEU A 79 13.60 -0.75 -1.72
C LEU A 79 14.55 -0.28 -2.82
N ALA A 80 15.47 0.63 -2.50
CA ALA A 80 16.50 1.09 -3.43
C ALA A 80 17.45 -0.05 -3.85
N ALA A 81 17.91 -0.86 -2.88
CA ALA A 81 18.79 -2.01 -3.15
C ALA A 81 18.11 -3.12 -3.97
N THR A 82 16.80 -3.25 -3.88
CA THR A 82 16.01 -4.26 -4.61
C THR A 82 15.38 -3.74 -5.90
N ASN A 83 15.67 -2.49 -6.28
CA ASN A 83 15.14 -1.83 -7.48
C ASN A 83 13.59 -1.87 -7.54
N ILE A 84 12.95 -1.74 -6.36
CA ILE A 84 11.49 -1.66 -6.23
C ILE A 84 11.11 -0.18 -6.23
N GLU A 85 10.31 0.24 -7.20
CA GLU A 85 9.79 1.61 -7.25
C GLU A 85 8.78 1.81 -6.12
N PHE A 86 9.01 2.80 -5.25
CA PHE A 86 8.12 3.06 -4.11
C PHE A 86 7.56 4.48 -4.15
N ILE A 87 6.24 4.59 -4.20
CA ILE A 87 5.53 5.87 -4.28
C ILE A 87 4.64 6.02 -3.05
N ALA A 88 5.06 6.86 -2.10
CA ALA A 88 4.29 7.19 -0.90
C ALA A 88 3.52 8.49 -1.06
N LEU A 89 2.19 8.42 -0.94
CA LEU A 89 1.27 9.54 -1.11
C LEU A 89 0.14 9.45 -0.07
N ARG A 90 -0.55 10.57 0.19
CA ARG A 90 -1.79 10.55 0.96
C ARG A 90 -2.78 9.58 0.31
N SER A 91 -3.51 8.82 1.13
CA SER A 91 -4.37 7.71 0.65
C SER A 91 -5.32 8.08 -0.49
N PRO A 92 -6.00 9.25 -0.52
CA PRO A 92 -6.81 9.65 -1.68
C PRO A 92 -6.02 9.65 -3.00
N LYS A 93 -4.81 10.22 -2.99
CA LYS A 93 -3.97 10.30 -4.19
C LYS A 93 -3.31 8.97 -4.52
N ALA A 94 -2.90 8.21 -3.51
CA ALA A 94 -2.35 6.87 -3.69
C ALA A 94 -3.34 5.95 -4.42
N VAL A 95 -4.63 6.02 -4.09
CA VAL A 95 -5.69 5.26 -4.76
C VAL A 95 -5.80 5.62 -6.24
N GLU A 96 -5.78 6.91 -6.58
CA GLU A 96 -5.79 7.36 -7.98
C GLU A 96 -4.59 6.80 -8.77
N ILE A 97 -3.38 6.92 -8.20
CA ILE A 97 -2.15 6.46 -8.85
C ILE A 97 -2.14 4.94 -8.98
N TYR A 98 -2.54 4.20 -7.94
CA TYR A 98 -2.64 2.75 -7.98
C TYR A 98 -3.54 2.29 -9.13
N ASN A 99 -4.75 2.85 -9.26
CA ASN A 99 -5.66 2.50 -10.34
C ASN A 99 -5.11 2.85 -11.73
N GLN A 100 -4.35 3.95 -11.88
CA GLN A 100 -3.71 4.32 -13.14
C GLN A 100 -2.54 3.40 -13.54
N MET A 101 -1.96 2.69 -12.57
CA MET A 101 -0.83 1.78 -12.76
C MET A 101 -1.26 0.32 -12.93
N THR A 102 -2.51 -0.01 -12.59
CA THR A 102 -3.11 -1.33 -12.80
C THR A 102 -2.89 -1.82 -14.23
N GLY A 103 -2.27 -2.99 -14.37
CA GLY A 103 -2.04 -3.66 -15.67
C GLY A 103 -0.73 -3.30 -16.37
N LYS A 104 0.12 -2.43 -15.80
CA LYS A 104 1.38 -1.99 -16.45
C LYS A 104 2.65 -2.68 -15.94
N LYS A 105 2.69 -3.02 -14.66
CA LYS A 105 3.83 -3.64 -13.95
C LYS A 105 3.30 -4.66 -12.94
N LYS A 106 4.20 -5.43 -12.31
CA LYS A 106 3.91 -6.23 -11.12
C LYS A 106 3.70 -5.32 -9.91
N LEU A 107 2.56 -4.63 -9.92
CA LEU A 107 2.18 -3.58 -8.99
C LEU A 107 1.62 -4.18 -7.70
N ALA A 108 1.97 -3.56 -6.59
CA ALA A 108 1.42 -3.82 -5.27
C ALA A 108 0.93 -2.51 -4.63
N GLY A 109 0.08 -2.62 -3.62
CA GLY A 109 -0.40 -1.47 -2.86
C GLY A 109 -0.48 -1.76 -1.37
N CYS A 110 -0.23 -0.75 -0.54
CA CYS A 110 -0.48 -0.82 0.89
C CYS A 110 -1.11 0.51 1.35
N PHE A 111 -2.22 0.46 2.08
CA PHE A 111 -3.05 1.63 2.33
C PHE A 111 -3.43 1.72 3.80
N HIS A 112 -2.94 2.78 4.46
CA HIS A 112 -3.45 3.22 5.74
C HIS A 112 -4.78 3.96 5.51
N LEU A 113 -5.87 3.50 6.14
CA LEU A 113 -7.19 4.04 5.87
C LEU A 113 -7.54 5.29 6.70
N THR A 114 -6.81 5.54 7.79
CA THR A 114 -7.06 6.65 8.73
C THR A 114 -5.94 7.71 8.69
N CYS A 115 -5.34 8.11 9.83
CA CYS A 115 -4.31 9.15 9.93
C CYS A 115 -2.95 8.59 10.32
#